data_AF-A0A2G6PET1-F1
#
_entry.id   AF-A0A2G6PET1-F1
#
_cell.length_a   1.000
_cell.length_b   1.000
_cell.length_c   1.000
_cell.angle_alpha   90.00
_cell.angle_beta   90.00
_cell.angle_gamma   90.00
#
_symmetry.space_group_name_H-M   'P 1'
#
loop_
_entity.id
_entity.type
_entity.pdbx_description
1 polymer ?
#
loop_
_entity_poly.entity_id
_entity_poly.type
_entity_poly.pdbx_seq_one_letter_code
_entity_poly.pdbx_strand_id
1 'polypeptide(L)'
;MMIIRLWIPVLLVVLSGSWAEGATIKDLRVYQQDERIVINYDLQAEGRERYAEVQVEMSVDGGRSWRIPKGLTGSLGDRVRIGRNHEVTWRVLDEYPEGINRQIEGHA
;
A
#
# COMPACT_ATOMS: atom_id res chain seq x y z
N MET A 1 -27.48 -15.29 18.49
CA MET A 1 -26.02 -15.53 18.51
C MET A 1 -25.51 -15.33 17.09
N MET A 2 -24.89 -14.19 16.79
CA MET A 2 -24.39 -13.90 15.44
C MET A 2 -22.90 -13.58 15.55
N ILE A 3 -22.07 -14.56 15.19
CA ILE A 3 -20.61 -14.45 15.20
C ILE A 3 -20.23 -13.76 13.89
N ILE A 4 -19.97 -12.46 13.96
CA ILE A 4 -19.39 -11.70 12.86
C ILE A 4 -17.93 -12.12 12.78
N ARG A 5 -17.59 -13.02 11.86
CA ARG A 5 -16.21 -13.36 11.52
C ARG A 5 -15.63 -12.20 10.71
N LEU A 6 -15.01 -11.25 11.40
CA LEU A 6 -14.07 -10.31 10.80
C LEU A 6 -12.82 -11.10 10.38
N TRP A 7 -12.77 -11.50 9.12
CA TRP A 7 -11.54 -11.95 8.48
C TRP A 7 -10.99 -10.75 7.71
N ILE A 8 -10.20 -9.91 8.40
CA ILE A 8 -9.36 -8.91 7.74
C ILE A 8 -8.03 -9.62 7.50
N PRO A 9 -7.71 -10.11 6.28
CA PRO A 9 -6.33 -10.42 5.99
C PRO A 9 -5.60 -9.08 6.01
N VAL A 10 -4.80 -8.91 7.07
CA VAL A 10 -3.93 -7.78 7.30
C VAL A 10 -3.16 -7.48 6.00
N LEU A 11 -3.52 -6.37 5.36
CA LEU A 11 -2.69 -5.70 4.37
C LEU A 11 -1.47 -5.16 5.12
N LEU A 12 -0.46 -6.00 5.30
CA LEU A 12 0.79 -5.58 5.91
C LEU A 12 1.59 -4.85 4.83
N VAL A 13 1.53 -3.53 4.77
CA VAL A 13 2.47 -2.77 3.95
C VAL A 13 3.78 -2.70 4.74
N VAL A 14 4.73 -3.58 4.42
CA VAL A 14 6.10 -3.49 4.97
C VAL A 14 6.92 -2.62 4.03
N LEU A 15 7.13 -1.38 4.44
CA LEU A 15 8.07 -0.48 3.80
C LEU A 15 9.45 -0.76 4.40
N SER A 16 10.29 -1.47 3.65
CA SER A 16 11.66 -1.76 4.06
C SER A 16 12.49 -0.48 3.96
N GLY A 17 12.56 0.28 5.06
CA GLY A 17 13.52 1.36 5.24
C GLY A 17 14.92 0.78 5.32
N SER A 18 15.71 0.89 4.26
CA SER A 18 17.16 0.71 4.36
C SER A 18 17.68 1.74 5.37
N TRP A 19 18.53 1.30 6.31
CA TRP A 19 19.15 2.12 7.35
C TRP A 19 20.10 3.16 6.74
N ALA A 20 19.54 4.16 6.09
CA ALA A 20 20.05 5.52 6.03
C ALA A 20 19.18 6.33 6.99
N GLU A 21 19.66 7.47 7.48
CA GLU A 21 18.76 8.50 8.00
C GLU A 21 17.71 8.76 6.91
N GLY A 22 16.55 8.15 7.05
CA GLY A 22 15.69 7.79 5.93
C GLY A 22 14.30 8.30 6.17
N ALA A 23 13.62 8.69 5.10
CA ALA A 23 12.24 9.15 5.22
C ALA A 23 11.35 8.05 5.79
N THR A 24 10.62 8.37 6.84
CA THR A 24 9.65 7.50 7.50
C THR A 24 8.25 7.88 7.05
N ILE A 25 7.40 6.87 6.87
CA ILE A 25 5.99 7.05 6.59
C ILE A 25 5.22 7.22 7.91
N LYS A 26 4.39 8.26 7.97
CA LYS A 26 3.50 8.60 9.08
C LYS A 26 2.06 8.65 8.63
N ASP A 27 1.14 8.50 9.57
CA ASP A 27 -0.30 8.69 9.36
C ASP A 27 -0.89 7.90 8.17
N LEU A 28 -0.37 6.69 7.96
CA LEU A 28 -0.80 5.79 6.88
C LEU A 28 -2.27 5.42 7.04
N ARG A 29 -3.06 5.71 6.01
CA ARG A 29 -4.47 5.38 5.91
C ARG A 29 -4.72 4.70 4.58
N VAL A 30 -5.28 3.50 4.63
CA VAL A 30 -5.68 2.75 3.44
C VAL A 30 -7.17 2.52 3.52
N TYR A 31 -7.89 2.90 2.48
CA TYR A 31 -9.32 2.67 2.38
C TYR A 31 -9.70 2.38 0.93
N GLN A 32 -10.81 1.66 0.77
CA GLN A 32 -11.42 1.46 -0.52
C GLN A 32 -12.45 2.56 -0.78
N GLN A 33 -12.37 3.15 -1.96
CA GLN A 33 -13.36 4.09 -2.47
C GLN A 33 -13.77 3.61 -3.87
N ASP A 34 -15.03 3.17 -3.98
CA ASP A 34 -15.56 2.53 -5.18
C ASP A 34 -14.69 1.34 -5.63
N GLU A 35 -14.18 1.41 -6.86
CA GLU A 35 -13.33 0.40 -7.52
C GLU A 35 -11.83 0.66 -7.32
N ARG A 36 -11.47 1.53 -6.38
CA ARG A 36 -10.09 1.99 -6.15
C ARG A 36 -9.70 1.82 -4.70
N ILE A 37 -8.44 1.51 -4.49
CA ILE A 37 -7.81 1.56 -3.16
C ILE A 37 -7.04 2.88 -3.10
N VAL A 38 -7.31 3.68 -2.08
CA VAL A 38 -6.67 4.95 -1.82
C VAL A 38 -5.77 4.81 -0.61
N ILE A 39 -4.50 5.18 -0.78
CA ILE A 39 -3.46 5.11 0.23
C ILE A 39 -3.01 6.55 0.51
N ASN A 40 -3.35 7.05 1.67
CA ASN A 40 -2.92 8.35 2.17
C ASN A 40 -1.79 8.18 3.18
N TYR A 41 -0.75 9.01 3.07
CA TYR A 41 0.37 8.97 3.98
C TYR A 41 1.09 10.32 4.07
N ASP A 42 1.81 10.50 5.16
CA ASP A 42 2.77 11.58 5.34
C ASP A 42 4.17 11.00 5.23
N LEU A 43 5.08 11.75 4.63
CA LEU A 43 6.48 11.37 4.45
C LEU A 43 7.34 12.36 5.25
N GLN A 44 8.01 11.86 6.28
CA GLN A 44 8.81 12.67 7.19
C GLN A 44 10.27 12.23 7.13
N ALA A 45 11.20 13.14 6.87
CA ALA A 45 12.63 12.87 7.01
C ALA A 45 13.11 13.26 8.41
N GLU A 46 14.03 12.49 8.96
CA GLU A 46 14.74 12.84 10.20
C GLU A 46 15.95 13.75 9.93
N GLY A 47 16.45 13.79 8.69
CA GLY A 47 17.59 14.58 8.25
C GLY A 47 17.25 15.72 7.28
N ARG A 48 18.15 15.97 6.33
CA ARG A 48 18.04 17.06 5.32
C ARG A 48 17.46 16.56 3.98
N GLU A 49 16.96 15.34 3.94
CA GLU A 49 16.36 14.75 2.76
C GLU A 49 15.17 15.60 2.32
N ARG A 50 15.10 15.89 1.01
CA ARG A 50 13.97 16.61 0.41
C ARG A 50 13.07 15.71 -0.40
N TYR A 51 13.56 14.51 -0.71
CA TYR A 51 12.87 13.50 -1.50
C TYR A 51 13.17 12.13 -0.90
N ALA A 52 12.25 11.19 -1.12
CA ALA A 52 12.46 9.77 -0.86
C ALA A 52 11.87 8.93 -1.98
N GLU A 53 12.32 7.68 -2.03
CA GLU A 53 11.69 6.65 -2.83
C GLU A 53 10.48 6.09 -2.09
N VAL A 54 9.33 6.02 -2.77
CA VAL A 54 8.12 5.40 -2.25
C VAL A 54 7.66 4.30 -3.19
N GLN A 55 7.60 3.08 -2.67
CA GLN A 55 7.12 1.92 -3.39
C GLN A 55 5.93 1.31 -2.65
N VAL A 56 4.93 0.87 -3.41
CA VAL A 56 3.80 0.11 -2.88
C VAL A 56 3.94 -1.33 -3.36
N GLU A 57 3.93 -2.25 -2.41
CA GLU A 57 3.97 -3.69 -2.67
C GLU A 57 2.75 -4.33 -2.01
N MET A 58 2.24 -5.38 -2.65
CA MET A 58 1.15 -6.18 -2.11
C MET A 58 1.59 -7.64 -1.95
N SER A 59 0.95 -8.32 -1.01
CA SER A 59 0.93 -9.76 -0.93
C SER A 59 -0.53 -10.24 -0.85
N VAL A 60 -0.84 -11.32 -1.58
CA VAL A 60 -2.16 -11.96 -1.57
C VAL A 60 -2.14 -13.33 -0.90
N ASP A 61 -0.94 -13.79 -0.54
CA ASP A 61 -0.64 -15.12 -0.03
C ASP A 61 -0.15 -15.08 1.44
N GLY A 62 -0.56 -14.04 2.17
CA GLY A 62 -0.23 -13.86 3.59
C GLY A 62 1.23 -13.48 3.84
N GLY A 63 1.89 -12.82 2.88
CA GLY A 63 3.25 -12.29 3.02
C GLY A 63 4.37 -13.22 2.55
N ARG A 64 4.09 -14.35 1.89
CA ARG A 64 5.15 -15.25 1.38
C ARG A 64 5.77 -14.72 0.09
N SER A 65 5.00 -14.00 -0.70
CA SER A 65 5.40 -13.34 -1.94
C SER A 65 4.90 -11.90 -1.96
N TRP A 66 5.76 -11.02 -2.47
CA TRP A 66 5.49 -9.59 -2.60
C TRP A 66 5.64 -9.19 -4.06
N ARG A 67 4.72 -8.37 -4.54
CA ARG A 67 4.76 -7.83 -5.90
C ARG A 67 4.28 -6.40 -5.96
N ILE A 68 4.79 -5.66 -6.93
CA ILE A 68 4.31 -4.31 -7.23
C ILE A 68 2.99 -4.43 -8.01
N PRO A 69 1.88 -3.84 -7.51
CA PRO A 69 0.63 -3.75 -8.24
C PRO A 69 0.78 -3.01 -9.57
N LYS A 70 0.03 -3.42 -10.58
CA LYS A 70 -0.21 -2.60 -11.77
C LYS A 70 -1.28 -1.55 -11.47
N GLY A 71 -1.25 -0.43 -12.20
CA GLY A 71 -2.26 0.62 -12.09
C GLY A 71 -2.14 1.48 -10.83
N LEU A 72 -0.96 1.52 -10.20
CA LEU A 72 -0.62 2.52 -9.18
C LEU A 72 -0.39 3.88 -9.83
N THR A 73 -0.96 4.91 -9.22
CA THR A 73 -0.82 6.31 -9.66
C THR A 73 -0.71 7.22 -8.45
N GLY A 74 -0.08 8.38 -8.60
CA GLY A 74 0.05 9.38 -7.53
C GLY A 74 1.48 9.51 -7.00
N SER A 75 1.60 9.72 -5.69
CA SER A 75 2.88 9.98 -5.02
C SER A 75 3.65 8.66 -4.80
N LEU A 76 4.33 8.16 -5.83
CA LEU A 76 5.21 6.99 -5.78
C LEU A 76 6.44 7.18 -6.69
N GLY A 77 7.45 6.31 -6.53
CA GLY A 77 8.72 6.35 -7.28
C GLY A 77 9.87 7.00 -6.52
N ASP A 78 10.98 7.23 -7.20
CA ASP A 78 12.30 7.61 -6.65
C ASP A 78 12.41 9.06 -6.15
N ARG A 79 11.41 9.92 -6.40
CA ARG A 79 11.47 11.36 -6.11
C ARG A 79 10.20 11.95 -5.52
N VAL A 80 9.59 11.23 -4.58
CA VAL A 80 8.47 11.79 -3.80
C VAL A 80 9.00 12.80 -2.81
N ARG A 81 8.44 14.01 -2.80
CA ARG A 81 8.85 15.07 -1.85
C ARG A 81 8.49 14.67 -0.43
N ILE A 82 9.37 14.99 0.53
CA ILE A 82 9.01 14.97 1.95
C ILE A 82 7.88 15.96 2.20
N GLY A 83 6.85 15.57 2.95
CA GLY A 83 5.62 16.35 3.09
C GLY A 83 4.45 15.57 3.67
N ARG A 84 3.27 16.18 3.63
CA ARG A 84 2.02 15.60 4.16
C ARG A 84 0.98 15.45 3.06
N ASN A 85 -0.02 14.61 3.31
CA ASN A 85 -1.16 14.34 2.42
C ASN A 85 -0.73 13.81 1.05
N HIS A 86 0.28 12.93 1.04
CA HIS A 86 0.59 12.16 -0.15
C HIS A 86 -0.49 11.11 -0.38
N GLU A 87 -0.91 10.98 -1.63
CA GLU A 87 -1.91 10.02 -2.04
C GLU A 87 -1.35 9.13 -3.13
N VAL A 88 -1.55 7.82 -2.97
CA VAL A 88 -1.42 6.82 -4.03
C VAL A 88 -2.79 6.20 -4.25
N THR A 89 -3.22 6.20 -5.50
CA THR A 89 -4.44 5.53 -5.94
C THR A 89 -4.08 4.28 -6.71
N TRP A 90 -4.70 3.17 -6.33
CA TRP A 90 -4.59 1.90 -7.00
C TRP A 90 -5.93 1.48 -7.63
N ARG A 91 -5.95 1.29 -8.95
CA ARG A 91 -7.09 0.69 -9.66
C ARG A 91 -7.05 -0.83 -9.57
N VAL A 92 -7.51 -1.36 -8.45
CA VAL A 92 -7.44 -2.79 -8.15
C VAL A 92 -8.13 -3.66 -9.21
N LEU A 93 -9.24 -3.19 -9.80
CA LEU A 93 -9.99 -3.97 -10.78
C LEU A 93 -9.34 -4.06 -12.16
N ASP A 94 -8.37 -3.18 -12.49
CA ASP A 94 -7.58 -3.31 -13.72
C ASP A 94 -6.74 -4.60 -13.70
N GLU A 95 -6.30 -5.03 -12.52
CA GLU A 95 -5.51 -6.26 -12.33
C GLU A 95 -6.36 -7.44 -11.83
N TYR A 96 -7.41 -7.16 -11.05
CA TYR A 96 -8.31 -8.15 -10.46
C TYR A 96 -9.77 -7.84 -10.78
N PRO A 97 -10.24 -8.12 -12.01
CA PRO A 97 -11.59 -7.76 -12.45
C PRO A 97 -12.70 -8.37 -11.59
N GLU A 98 -12.44 -9.54 -11.00
CA GLU A 98 -13.36 -10.27 -10.13
C GLU A 98 -13.16 -9.99 -8.63
N GLY A 99 -12.27 -9.05 -8.30
CA GLY A 99 -11.86 -8.72 -6.94
C GLY A 99 -10.77 -9.66 -6.39
N ILE A 100 -9.95 -9.13 -5.48
CA ILE A 100 -8.82 -9.85 -4.87
C ILE A 100 -9.28 -11.11 -4.12
N ASN A 101 -10.42 -11.05 -3.43
CA ASN A 101 -10.88 -12.16 -2.57
C ASN A 101 -11.16 -13.45 -3.34
N ARG A 102 -11.74 -13.36 -4.56
CA ARG A 102 -12.03 -14.56 -5.36
C ARG A 102 -10.77 -15.31 -5.79
N GLN A 103 -9.68 -14.59 -6.01
CA GLN A 103 -8.43 -15.20 -6.43
C GLN A 103 -7.72 -15.93 -5.28
N ILE A 104 -7.96 -15.55 -4.02
CA ILE A 104 -7.39 -16.23 -2.85
C ILE A 104 -8.11 -17.58 -2.61
N GLU A 105 -9.41 -17.65 -2.85
CA GLU A 105 -10.21 -18.87 -2.66
C GLU A 105 -9.99 -19.93 -3.75
N GLY A 106 -9.60 -19.54 -4.97
CA GLY A 106 -9.31 -20.48 -6.06
C GLY A 106 -8.00 -21.26 -5.94
N HIS A 107 -7.18 -20.96 -4.92
CA HIS A 107 -5.87 -21.58 -4.68
C HIS A 107 -5.76 -22.26 -3.30
N ALA A 108 -6.88 -22.46 -2.60
CA ALA A 108 -6.95 -23.18 -1.32
C ALA A 108 -7.30 -24.67 -1.51
#